data_AF-A0A2D8LXQ1-F1
#
_entry.id   AF-A0A2D8LXQ1-F1
#
_cell.length_a   1.000
_cell.length_b   1.000
_cell.length_c   1.000
_cell.angle_alpha   90.00
_cell.angle_beta   90.00
_cell.angle_gamma   90.00
#
_symmetry.space_group_name_H-M   'P 1'
#
loop_
_entity.id
_entity.type
_entity.pdbx_description
1 polymer ?
#
loop_
_entity_poly.entity_id
_entity_poly.type
_entity_poly.pdbx_seq_one_letter_code
_entity_poly.pdbx_strand_id
1 'polypeptide(L)'
;MSDMIRDVDESLKQDRLHALWKEYGPTLITAAILLVLVTAIMAGYRGWKENKLEEDTALYLQAADSENSAEALADLAPDLSGGLQSLAYLNAGGEFFVSGNMDKARENYQLLAESGEGDMAGLGAVLYNLLALNNDSEDLNDDMVSALEDVANDSDSPWRNYALYTQALVVGNAEGDYEQAISLFEKIREDRAAPVVLQTQIMALSQLYTRKIQGANNSQ
;
A
#
# COMPACT_ATOMS: atom_id res chain seq x y z
N MET A 1 -55.94 -6.65 -58.59
CA MET A 1 -56.37 -5.59 -57.65
C MET A 1 -55.82 -5.90 -56.25
N SER A 2 -54.50 -5.87 -56.08
CA SER A 2 -53.83 -6.08 -54.78
C SER A 2 -52.56 -5.21 -54.65
N ASP A 3 -52.01 -4.71 -55.76
CA ASP A 3 -50.82 -3.83 -55.72
C ASP A 3 -51.09 -2.44 -55.12
N MET A 4 -52.29 -1.89 -55.27
CA MET A 4 -52.60 -0.54 -54.75
C MET A 4 -52.75 -0.47 -53.21
N ILE A 5 -53.05 -1.59 -52.53
CA ILE A 5 -53.14 -1.62 -51.05
C ILE A 5 -51.75 -1.86 -50.43
N ARG A 6 -50.84 -2.51 -51.16
CA ARG A 6 -49.46 -2.73 -50.71
C ARG A 6 -48.63 -1.45 -50.77
N ASP A 7 -48.78 -0.63 -51.81
CA ASP A 7 -48.08 0.67 -51.93
C ASP A 7 -48.50 1.69 -50.85
N VAL A 8 -49.75 1.64 -50.38
CA VAL A 8 -50.25 2.55 -49.33
C VAL A 8 -49.75 2.16 -47.93
N ASP A 9 -49.66 0.85 -47.64
CA ASP A 9 -49.06 0.37 -46.39
C ASP A 9 -47.54 0.58 -46.37
N GLU A 10 -46.86 0.55 -47.53
CA GLU A 10 -45.43 0.84 -47.68
C GLU A 10 -45.14 2.32 -47.37
N SER A 11 -45.93 3.26 -47.92
CA SER A 11 -45.77 4.70 -47.64
C SER A 11 -46.08 5.06 -46.18
N LEU A 12 -47.08 4.42 -45.56
CA LEU A 12 -47.41 4.64 -44.15
C LEU A 12 -46.35 4.10 -43.18
N LYS A 13 -45.65 3.01 -43.52
CA LYS A 13 -44.50 2.52 -42.74
C LYS A 13 -43.31 3.46 -42.87
N GLN A 14 -43.05 3.97 -44.07
CA GLN A 14 -41.98 4.92 -44.31
C GLN A 14 -42.20 6.23 -43.56
N ASP A 15 -43.43 6.75 -43.54
CA ASP A 15 -43.77 7.96 -42.78
C ASP A 15 -43.64 7.79 -41.27
N ARG A 16 -43.99 6.61 -40.72
CA ARG A 16 -43.82 6.30 -39.29
C ARG A 16 -42.35 6.19 -38.90
N LEU A 17 -41.53 5.56 -39.73
CA LEU A 17 -40.08 5.49 -39.51
C LEU A 17 -39.44 6.88 -39.64
N HIS A 18 -39.89 7.70 -40.60
CA HIS A 18 -39.44 9.08 -40.72
C HIS A 18 -39.87 9.96 -39.54
N ALA A 19 -41.08 9.80 -39.02
CA ALA A 19 -41.56 10.50 -37.83
C ALA A 19 -40.72 10.15 -36.59
N LEU A 20 -40.47 8.85 -36.37
CA LEU A 20 -39.61 8.38 -35.26
C LEU A 20 -38.16 8.87 -35.42
N TRP A 21 -37.61 8.87 -36.63
CA TRP A 21 -36.27 9.40 -36.88
C TRP A 21 -36.19 10.91 -36.70
N LYS A 22 -37.24 11.66 -37.04
CA LYS A 22 -37.28 13.12 -36.83
C LYS A 22 -37.35 13.47 -35.34
N GLU A 23 -38.00 12.64 -34.54
CA GLU A 23 -38.15 12.83 -33.09
C GLU A 23 -36.93 12.33 -32.30
N TYR A 24 -36.45 11.10 -32.57
CA TYR A 24 -35.37 10.45 -31.82
C TYR A 24 -34.00 10.43 -32.53
N GLY A 25 -33.93 10.74 -33.81
CA GLY A 25 -32.67 10.80 -34.55
C GLY A 25 -31.66 11.79 -33.95
N PRO A 26 -32.05 13.04 -33.63
CA PRO A 26 -31.15 14.00 -33.00
C PRO A 26 -30.65 13.56 -31.61
N THR A 27 -31.50 12.92 -30.80
CA THR A 27 -31.12 12.43 -29.47
C THR A 27 -30.17 11.24 -29.56
N LEU A 28 -30.42 10.29 -30.46
CA LEU A 28 -29.51 9.19 -30.76
C LEU A 28 -28.13 9.67 -31.24
N ILE A 29 -28.11 10.66 -32.14
CA ILE A 29 -26.85 11.26 -32.63
C ILE A 29 -26.11 11.96 -31.48
N THR A 30 -26.81 12.73 -30.65
CA THR A 30 -26.21 13.41 -29.50
C THR A 30 -25.63 12.41 -28.49
N ALA A 31 -26.35 11.33 -28.20
CA ALA A 31 -25.88 10.26 -27.33
C ALA A 31 -24.63 9.56 -27.91
N ALA A 32 -24.61 9.28 -29.22
CA ALA A 32 -23.46 8.70 -29.89
C ALA A 32 -22.22 9.63 -29.83
N ILE A 33 -22.40 10.94 -30.05
CA ILE A 33 -21.32 11.93 -29.93
C ILE A 33 -20.79 11.98 -28.49
N LEU A 34 -21.67 12.04 -27.49
CA LEU A 34 -21.26 12.03 -26.09
C LEU A 34 -20.47 10.77 -25.73
N LEU A 35 -20.90 9.60 -26.21
CA LEU A 35 -20.18 8.35 -25.99
C LEU A 35 -18.77 8.41 -26.59
N VAL A 36 -18.64 8.85 -27.85
CA VAL A 36 -17.32 9.00 -28.50
C VAL A 36 -16.44 9.99 -27.75
N LEU A 37 -16.98 11.12 -27.31
CA LEU A 37 -16.23 12.12 -26.52
C LEU A 37 -15.74 11.54 -25.20
N VAL A 38 -16.60 10.83 -24.47
CA VAL A 38 -16.25 10.17 -23.21
C VAL A 38 -15.14 9.13 -23.43
N THR A 39 -15.25 8.29 -24.48
CA THR A 39 -14.21 7.32 -24.82
C THR A 39 -12.91 8.00 -25.24
N ALA A 40 -12.96 9.08 -26.03
CA ALA A 40 -11.78 9.82 -26.45
C ALA A 40 -11.04 10.47 -25.26
N ILE A 41 -11.78 11.04 -24.30
CA ILE A 41 -11.21 11.59 -23.07
C ILE A 41 -10.53 10.47 -22.25
N MET A 42 -11.19 9.32 -22.07
CA MET A 42 -10.58 8.19 -21.34
C MET A 42 -9.33 7.64 -22.04
N ALA A 43 -9.38 7.48 -23.37
CA ALA A 43 -8.25 6.99 -24.15
C ALA A 43 -7.07 7.97 -24.11
N GLY A 44 -7.34 9.28 -24.22
CA GLY A 44 -6.32 10.31 -24.11
C GLY A 44 -5.66 10.34 -22.73
N TYR A 45 -6.45 10.28 -21.66
CA TYR A 45 -5.93 10.22 -20.29
C TYR A 45 -5.09 8.97 -20.04
N ARG A 46 -5.54 7.81 -20.52
CA ARG A 46 -4.81 6.55 -20.39
C ARG A 46 -3.48 6.58 -21.12
N GLY A 47 -3.44 7.08 -22.36
CA GLY A 47 -2.19 7.19 -23.13
C GLY A 47 -1.18 8.15 -22.48
N TRP A 48 -1.65 9.27 -21.91
CA TRP A 48 -0.78 10.17 -21.15
C TRP A 48 -0.20 9.48 -19.90
N LYS A 49 -1.03 8.74 -19.15
CA LYS A 49 -0.60 8.01 -17.95
C LYS A 49 0.41 6.91 -18.28
N GLU A 50 0.19 6.15 -19.35
CA GLU A 50 1.11 5.08 -19.78
C GLU A 50 2.48 5.65 -20.19
N ASN A 51 2.50 6.71 -21.01
CA ASN A 51 3.76 7.36 -21.41
C ASN A 51 4.53 7.92 -20.20
N LYS A 52 3.82 8.51 -19.22
CA LYS A 52 4.45 9.04 -18.01
C LYS A 52 5.06 7.93 -17.15
N LEU A 53 4.36 6.79 -17.02
CA LEU A 53 4.87 5.64 -16.28
C LEU A 53 6.13 5.05 -16.93
N GLU A 54 6.21 5.00 -18.26
CA GLU A 54 7.42 4.56 -18.97
C GLU A 54 8.61 5.49 -18.68
N GLU A 55 8.41 6.81 -18.74
CA GLU A 55 9.43 7.81 -18.40
C GLU A 55 9.89 7.66 -16.94
N ASP A 56 8.95 7.58 -16.00
CA ASP A 56 9.23 7.45 -14.57
C ASP A 56 9.96 6.15 -14.26
N THR A 57 9.62 5.05 -14.95
CA THR A 57 10.33 3.77 -14.82
C THR A 57 11.77 3.88 -15.33
N ALA A 58 12.00 4.58 -16.45
CA ALA A 58 13.34 4.78 -16.99
C ALA A 58 14.22 5.62 -16.04
N LEU A 59 13.65 6.69 -15.45
CA LEU A 59 14.32 7.50 -14.43
C LEU A 59 14.64 6.68 -13.19
N TYR A 60 13.69 5.86 -12.73
CA TYR A 60 13.88 4.96 -11.60
C TYR A 60 15.04 3.98 -11.84
N LEU A 61 15.08 3.31 -12.99
CA LEU A 61 16.14 2.37 -13.33
C LEU A 61 17.50 3.07 -13.41
N GLN A 62 17.54 4.28 -13.98
CA GLN A 62 18.75 5.09 -14.02
C GLN A 62 19.25 5.46 -12.63
N ALA A 63 18.36 5.84 -11.71
CA ALA A 63 18.72 6.14 -10.32
C ALA A 63 19.24 4.88 -9.61
N ALA A 64 18.56 3.74 -9.80
CA ALA A 64 18.94 2.46 -9.21
C ALA A 64 20.32 1.95 -9.69
N ASP A 65 20.66 2.17 -10.96
CA ASP A 65 21.96 1.77 -11.53
C ASP A 65 23.10 2.77 -11.24
N SER A 66 22.81 3.89 -10.58
CA SER A 66 23.83 4.90 -10.26
C SER A 66 24.80 4.41 -9.18
N GLU A 67 26.03 4.93 -9.19
CA GLU A 67 27.03 4.62 -8.16
C GLU A 67 26.57 5.04 -6.75
N ASN A 68 25.70 6.04 -6.67
CA ASN A 68 25.09 6.52 -5.43
C ASN A 68 23.57 6.28 -5.44
N SER A 69 23.18 5.02 -5.69
CA SER A 69 21.79 4.61 -5.87
C SER A 69 20.89 4.98 -4.70
N ALA A 70 21.40 4.94 -3.47
CA ALA A 70 20.65 5.30 -2.27
C ALA A 70 20.13 6.74 -2.32
N GLU A 71 21.03 7.73 -2.48
CA GLU A 71 20.65 9.14 -2.65
C GLU A 71 19.86 9.38 -3.92
N ALA A 72 20.26 8.79 -5.06
CA ALA A 72 19.58 9.02 -6.33
C ALA A 72 18.11 8.55 -6.28
N LEU A 73 17.83 7.42 -5.64
CA LEU A 73 16.47 6.92 -5.45
C LEU A 73 15.69 7.76 -4.44
N ALA A 74 16.30 8.15 -3.33
CA ALA A 74 15.66 8.98 -2.32
C ALA A 74 15.28 10.36 -2.88
N ASP A 75 16.17 10.99 -3.66
CA ASP A 75 15.93 12.29 -4.29
C ASP A 75 14.86 12.20 -5.39
N LEU A 76 14.79 11.08 -6.11
CA LEU A 76 13.81 10.86 -7.18
C LEU A 76 12.42 10.50 -6.66
N ALA A 77 12.32 9.82 -5.51
CA ALA A 77 11.05 9.28 -5.00
C ALA A 77 9.89 10.31 -4.89
N PRO A 78 10.10 11.57 -4.47
CA PRO A 78 9.04 12.59 -4.44
C PRO A 78 8.46 12.94 -5.81
N ASP A 79 9.22 12.75 -6.89
CA ASP A 79 8.80 13.03 -8.27
C ASP A 79 8.08 11.84 -8.93
N LEU A 80 8.18 10.65 -8.32
CA LEU A 80 7.47 9.44 -8.74
C LEU A 80 6.06 9.38 -8.14
N SER A 81 5.25 8.44 -8.62
CA SER A 81 3.90 8.22 -8.11
C SER A 81 3.56 6.74 -7.96
N GLY A 82 2.65 6.45 -7.03
CA GLY A 82 2.15 5.11 -6.75
C GLY A 82 3.26 4.11 -6.45
N GLY A 83 3.17 2.92 -7.04
CA GLY A 83 4.11 1.82 -6.77
C GLY A 83 5.59 2.15 -7.01
N LEU A 84 5.94 3.03 -7.96
CA LEU A 84 7.34 3.41 -8.20
C LEU A 84 7.91 4.28 -7.08
N GLN A 85 7.11 5.19 -6.50
CA GLN A 85 7.51 5.97 -5.33
C GLN A 85 7.75 5.04 -4.14
N SER A 86 6.83 4.11 -3.87
CA SER A 86 7.01 3.10 -2.81
C SER A 86 8.30 2.30 -3.00
N LEU A 87 8.58 1.85 -4.23
CA LEU A 87 9.80 1.09 -4.54
C LEU A 87 11.07 1.93 -4.39
N ALA A 88 11.02 3.22 -4.74
CA ALA A 88 12.16 4.12 -4.59
C ALA A 88 12.53 4.31 -3.11
N TYR A 89 11.56 4.62 -2.25
CA TYR A 89 11.81 4.70 -0.81
C TYR A 89 12.26 3.37 -0.21
N LEU A 90 11.64 2.25 -0.60
CA LEU A 90 12.03 0.92 -0.12
C LEU A 90 13.48 0.60 -0.47
N ASN A 91 13.89 0.80 -1.72
CA ASN A 91 15.24 0.47 -2.16
C ASN A 91 16.28 1.47 -1.66
N ALA A 92 15.97 2.77 -1.62
CA ALA A 92 16.84 3.76 -0.99
C ALA A 92 17.10 3.42 0.48
N GLY A 93 16.05 3.06 1.24
CA GLY A 93 16.18 2.62 2.63
C GLY A 93 17.04 1.35 2.78
N GLY A 94 16.88 0.39 1.87
CA GLY A 94 17.69 -0.83 1.82
C GLY A 94 19.18 -0.56 1.57
N GLU A 95 19.49 0.31 0.59
CA GLU A 95 20.87 0.67 0.26
C GLU A 95 21.53 1.50 1.39
N PHE A 96 20.78 2.41 2.03
CA PHE A 96 21.25 3.10 3.22
C PHE A 96 21.52 2.14 4.39
N PHE A 97 20.66 1.14 4.58
CA PHE A 97 20.87 0.11 5.60
C PHE A 97 22.15 -0.70 5.34
N VAL A 98 22.36 -1.14 4.09
CA VAL A 98 23.56 -1.91 3.70
C VAL A 98 24.85 -1.09 3.84
N SER A 99 24.80 0.20 3.52
CA SER A 99 25.93 1.12 3.68
C SER A 99 26.15 1.58 5.14
N GLY A 100 25.29 1.18 6.07
CA GLY A 100 25.39 1.49 7.49
C GLY A 100 24.84 2.86 7.89
N ASN A 101 24.18 3.57 6.97
CA ASN A 101 23.52 4.84 7.26
C ASN A 101 22.11 4.61 7.83
N MET A 102 22.04 4.23 9.10
CA MET A 102 20.80 3.83 9.76
C MET A 102 19.76 4.96 9.84
N ASP A 103 20.21 6.21 10.01
CA ASP A 103 19.31 7.37 10.09
C ASP A 103 18.57 7.58 8.76
N LYS A 104 19.31 7.61 7.64
CA LYS A 104 18.70 7.72 6.31
C LYS A 104 17.87 6.49 5.92
N ALA A 105 18.29 5.30 6.35
CA ALA A 105 17.51 4.08 6.13
C ALA A 105 16.15 4.17 6.81
N ARG A 106 16.14 4.61 8.07
CA ARG A 106 14.91 4.80 8.84
C ARG A 106 14.04 5.90 8.23
N GLU A 107 14.62 7.04 7.87
CA GLU A 107 13.91 8.14 7.21
C GLU A 107 13.17 7.67 5.94
N ASN A 108 13.83 6.88 5.09
CA ASN A 108 13.20 6.38 3.87
C ASN A 108 12.07 5.37 4.14
N TYR A 109 12.21 4.51 5.16
CA TYR A 109 11.09 3.63 5.56
C TYR A 109 9.94 4.37 6.22
N GLN A 110 10.21 5.48 6.91
CA GLN A 110 9.16 6.39 7.38
C GLN A 110 8.39 6.99 6.20
N LEU A 111 9.10 7.53 5.21
CA LEU A 111 8.49 8.08 4.01
C LEU A 111 7.68 7.02 3.25
N LEU A 112 8.17 5.77 3.20
CA LEU A 112 7.40 4.64 2.67
C LEU A 112 6.12 4.37 3.48
N ALA A 113 6.17 4.46 4.81
CA ALA A 113 4.99 4.29 5.66
C ALA A 113 3.94 5.38 5.43
N GLU A 114 4.39 6.62 5.23
CA GLU A 114 3.51 7.80 5.09
C GLU A 114 2.93 7.95 3.68
N SER A 115 3.70 7.60 2.64
CA SER A 115 3.32 7.83 1.23
C SER A 115 3.03 6.56 0.43
N GLY A 116 3.37 5.38 0.97
CA GLY A 116 3.19 4.11 0.30
C GLY A 116 1.71 3.78 0.04
N GLU A 117 1.46 3.07 -1.06
CA GLU A 117 0.11 2.57 -1.39
C GLU A 117 -0.08 1.12 -0.92
N GLY A 118 -1.22 0.84 -0.30
CA GLY A 118 -1.62 -0.52 0.12
C GLY A 118 -0.61 -1.17 1.06
N ASP A 119 -0.25 -2.42 0.77
CA ASP A 119 0.67 -3.21 1.60
C ASP A 119 2.06 -2.58 1.75
N MET A 120 2.48 -1.69 0.84
CA MET A 120 3.79 -1.03 0.94
C MET A 120 3.86 -0.05 2.12
N ALA A 121 2.77 0.65 2.44
CA ALA A 121 2.72 1.49 3.64
C ALA A 121 2.91 0.66 4.91
N GLY A 122 2.24 -0.50 4.97
CA GLY A 122 2.39 -1.43 6.09
C GLY A 122 3.80 -1.99 6.24
N LEU A 123 4.46 -2.31 5.12
CA LEU A 123 5.86 -2.70 5.11
C LEU A 123 6.77 -1.59 5.63
N GLY A 124 6.58 -0.36 5.14
CA GLY A 124 7.32 0.82 5.59
C GLY A 124 7.21 1.03 7.09
N ALA A 125 5.99 0.99 7.64
CA ALA A 125 5.74 1.14 9.07
C ALA A 125 6.46 0.06 9.89
N VAL A 126 6.42 -1.19 9.44
CA VAL A 126 7.13 -2.30 10.11
C VAL A 126 8.65 -2.10 10.05
N LEU A 127 9.22 -1.78 8.89
CA LEU A 127 10.66 -1.60 8.73
C LEU A 127 11.18 -0.39 9.51
N TYR A 128 10.47 0.74 9.47
CA TYR A 128 10.77 1.94 10.24
C TYR A 128 10.91 1.63 11.74
N ASN A 129 9.91 0.95 12.31
CA ASN A 129 9.88 0.61 13.73
C ASN A 129 10.85 -0.51 14.11
N LEU A 130 11.06 -1.51 13.24
CA LEU A 130 12.08 -2.54 13.47
C LEU A 130 13.50 -1.96 13.50
N LEU A 131 13.81 -0.98 12.65
CA LEU A 131 15.10 -0.30 12.68
C LEU A 131 15.27 0.55 13.95
N ALA A 132 14.19 1.06 14.54
CA ALA A 132 14.21 1.76 15.82
C ALA A 132 14.56 0.84 16.99
N LEU A 133 14.15 -0.44 16.95
CA LEU A 133 14.51 -1.42 17.99
C LEU A 133 16.01 -1.74 18.08
N ASN A 134 16.79 -1.48 17.02
CA ASN A 134 18.24 -1.69 17.03
C ASN A 134 19.04 -0.49 17.57
N ASN A 135 18.39 0.67 17.80
CA ASN A 135 19.02 1.82 18.41
C ASN A 135 18.91 1.78 19.94
N ASP A 136 19.48 2.78 20.62
CA ASP A 136 19.38 2.90 22.07
C ASP A 136 17.91 2.85 22.52
N SER A 137 17.66 2.14 23.62
CA SER A 137 16.31 1.87 24.15
C SER A 137 15.53 3.14 24.54
N GLU A 138 16.20 4.29 24.65
CA GLU A 138 15.59 5.58 24.97
C GLU A 138 14.71 6.12 23.84
N ASP A 139 14.88 5.64 22.60
CA ASP A 139 14.09 6.06 21.44
C ASP A 139 12.75 5.29 21.32
N LEU A 140 12.55 4.24 22.11
CA LEU A 140 11.37 3.40 22.06
C LEU A 140 10.24 4.01 22.90
N ASN A 141 9.11 4.29 22.26
CA ASN A 141 7.98 4.98 22.89
C ASN A 141 6.62 4.52 22.33
N ASP A 142 5.55 4.97 22.99
CA ASP A 142 4.16 4.67 22.62
C ASP A 142 3.81 5.10 21.18
N ASP A 143 4.47 6.16 20.64
CA ASP A 143 4.22 6.62 19.27
C ASP A 143 4.57 5.53 18.24
N MET A 144 5.57 4.70 18.52
CA MET A 144 5.91 3.53 17.69
C MET A 144 4.80 2.47 17.71
N VAL A 145 4.16 2.27 18.86
CA VAL A 145 3.04 1.34 18.99
C VAL A 145 1.87 1.86 18.15
N SER A 146 1.53 3.14 18.31
CA SER A 146 0.48 3.81 17.55
C SER A 146 0.72 3.78 16.04
N ALA A 147 1.95 3.99 15.58
CA ALA A 147 2.32 3.93 14.17
C ALA A 147 2.08 2.56 13.51
N LEU A 148 1.97 1.49 14.32
CA LEU A 148 1.74 0.12 13.86
C LEU A 148 0.29 -0.34 14.04
N GLU A 149 -0.57 0.43 14.71
CA GLU A 149 -1.93 0.00 15.07
C GLU A 149 -2.78 -0.34 13.85
N ASP A 150 -2.76 0.49 12.81
CA ASP A 150 -3.55 0.28 11.61
C ASP A 150 -3.17 -1.05 10.94
N VAL A 151 -1.86 -1.32 10.82
CA VAL A 151 -1.33 -2.56 10.23
C VAL A 151 -1.62 -3.77 11.12
N ALA A 152 -1.52 -3.63 12.44
CA ALA A 152 -1.75 -4.70 13.40
C ALA A 152 -3.25 -5.09 13.53
N ASN A 153 -4.14 -4.13 13.29
CA ASN A 153 -5.59 -4.32 13.36
C ASN A 153 -6.21 -4.79 12.04
N ASP A 154 -5.53 -4.60 10.91
CA ASP A 154 -5.96 -5.10 9.61
C ASP A 154 -5.69 -6.60 9.47
N SER A 155 -6.74 -7.42 9.56
CA SER A 155 -6.66 -8.88 9.41
C SER A 155 -6.24 -9.35 8.02
N ASP A 156 -6.41 -8.52 7.00
CA ASP A 156 -6.06 -8.86 5.61
C ASP A 156 -4.63 -8.42 5.26
N SER A 157 -4.01 -7.58 6.09
CA SER A 157 -2.64 -7.12 5.88
C SER A 157 -1.63 -8.26 5.98
N PRO A 158 -0.74 -8.45 4.97
CA PRO A 158 0.33 -9.43 5.04
C PRO A 158 1.37 -9.10 6.13
N TRP A 159 1.39 -7.85 6.59
CA TRP A 159 2.35 -7.35 7.58
C TRP A 159 1.81 -7.36 9.01
N ARG A 160 0.54 -7.72 9.21
CA ARG A 160 -0.12 -7.74 10.52
C ARG A 160 0.70 -8.43 11.61
N ASN A 161 1.14 -9.66 11.35
CA ASN A 161 1.87 -10.44 12.35
C ASN A 161 3.24 -9.86 12.69
N TYR A 162 3.88 -9.17 11.73
CA TYR A 162 5.13 -8.45 11.98
C TYR A 162 4.89 -7.13 12.73
N ALA A 163 3.78 -6.44 12.47
CA ALA A 163 3.38 -5.26 13.23
C ALA A 163 3.09 -5.62 14.70
N LEU A 164 2.28 -6.66 14.96
CA LEU A 164 2.03 -7.17 16.30
C LEU A 164 3.32 -7.61 17.01
N TYR A 165 4.21 -8.29 16.29
CA TYR A 165 5.49 -8.72 16.84
C TYR A 165 6.35 -7.52 17.24
N THR A 166 6.40 -6.49 16.40
CA THR A 166 7.17 -5.27 16.64
C THR A 166 6.59 -4.47 17.81
N GLN A 167 5.26 -4.32 17.89
CA GLN A 167 4.60 -3.70 19.05
C GLN A 167 4.95 -4.43 20.36
N ALA A 168 4.89 -5.76 20.37
CA ALA A 168 5.24 -6.55 21.55
C ALA A 168 6.70 -6.37 21.99
N LEU A 169 7.62 -6.14 21.04
CA LEU A 169 9.01 -5.82 21.35
C LEU A 169 9.15 -4.41 21.94
N VAL A 170 8.45 -3.42 21.40
CA VAL A 170 8.44 -2.05 21.94
C VAL A 170 7.90 -2.05 23.37
N VAL A 171 6.67 -2.53 23.57
CA VAL A 171 5.99 -2.57 24.87
C VAL A 171 6.81 -3.35 25.91
N GLY A 172 7.36 -4.51 25.53
CA GLY A 172 8.12 -5.35 26.46
C GLY A 172 9.49 -4.77 26.82
N ASN A 173 10.23 -4.21 25.86
CA ASN A 173 11.61 -3.77 26.09
C ASN A 173 11.71 -2.30 26.54
N ALA A 174 10.82 -1.44 26.06
CA ALA A 174 10.83 -0.01 26.34
C ALA A 174 10.01 0.34 27.58
N GLU A 175 8.75 -0.09 27.62
CA GLU A 175 7.81 0.25 28.68
C GLU A 175 7.94 -0.73 29.88
N GLY A 176 8.51 -1.91 29.63
CA GLY A 176 8.59 -2.98 30.62
C GLY A 176 7.24 -3.64 30.90
N ASP A 177 6.23 -3.41 30.07
CA ASP A 177 4.92 -4.06 30.16
C ASP A 177 4.97 -5.44 29.49
N TYR A 178 5.64 -6.36 30.19
CA TYR A 178 5.80 -7.74 29.75
C TYR A 178 4.45 -8.48 29.62
N GLU A 179 3.41 -8.06 30.34
CA GLU A 179 2.09 -8.68 30.32
C GLU A 179 1.36 -8.34 29.02
N GLN A 180 1.34 -7.06 28.64
CA GLN A 180 0.78 -6.62 27.37
C GLN A 180 1.58 -7.19 26.19
N ALA A 181 2.91 -7.22 26.29
CA ALA A 181 3.74 -7.81 25.24
C ALA A 181 3.43 -9.31 25.02
N ILE A 182 3.21 -10.08 26.09
CA ILE A 182 2.77 -11.49 25.98
C ILE A 182 1.38 -11.56 25.33
N SER A 183 0.44 -10.69 25.70
CA SER A 183 -0.90 -10.66 25.07
C SER A 183 -0.85 -10.43 23.56
N LEU A 184 0.01 -9.52 23.08
CA LEU A 184 0.23 -9.28 21.65
C LEU A 184 0.81 -10.52 20.94
N PHE A 185 1.75 -11.21 21.57
CA PHE A 185 2.29 -12.47 21.08
C PHE A 185 1.24 -13.59 20.98
N GLU A 186 0.27 -13.64 21.90
CA GLU A 186 -0.82 -14.62 21.83
C GLU A 186 -1.71 -14.40 20.60
N LYS A 187 -1.98 -13.15 20.22
CA LYS A 187 -2.73 -12.82 18.99
C LYS A 187 -2.06 -13.38 17.73
N ILE A 188 -0.72 -13.43 17.69
CA ILE A 188 0.03 -14.02 16.57
C ILE A 188 -0.03 -15.55 16.62
N ARG A 189 0.02 -16.14 17.83
CA ARG A 189 -0.08 -17.59 18.02
C ARG A 189 -1.44 -18.15 17.57
N GLU A 190 -2.49 -17.39 17.79
CA GLU A 190 -3.87 -17.73 17.39
C GLU A 190 -4.09 -17.60 15.88
N ASP A 191 -3.26 -16.82 15.20
CA ASP A 191 -3.31 -16.65 13.76
C ASP A 191 -2.68 -17.86 13.03
N ARG A 192 -3.51 -18.56 12.26
CA ARG A 192 -3.07 -19.73 11.47
C ARG A 192 -2.21 -19.35 10.27
N ALA A 193 -2.26 -18.09 9.83
CA ALA A 193 -1.45 -17.58 8.73
C ALA A 193 -0.07 -17.09 9.21
N ALA A 194 0.19 -17.07 10.52
CA ALA A 194 1.46 -16.60 11.06
C ALA A 194 2.65 -17.48 10.61
N PRO A 195 3.75 -16.88 10.10
CA PRO A 195 4.97 -17.60 9.73
C PRO A 195 5.53 -18.45 10.88
N VAL A 196 5.99 -19.67 10.57
CA VAL A 196 6.57 -20.61 11.55
C VAL A 196 7.77 -20.01 12.29
N VAL A 197 8.55 -19.16 11.62
CA VAL A 197 9.70 -18.47 12.24
C VAL A 197 9.26 -17.55 13.38
N LEU A 198 8.17 -16.80 13.20
CA LEU A 198 7.63 -15.92 14.25
C LEU A 198 7.12 -16.73 15.43
N GLN A 199 6.42 -17.86 15.19
CA GLN A 199 5.95 -18.74 16.26
C GLN A 199 7.11 -19.21 17.17
N THR A 200 8.25 -19.56 16.56
CA THR A 200 9.43 -20.00 17.30
C THR A 200 10.05 -18.86 18.13
N GLN A 201 10.15 -17.67 17.55
CA GLN A 201 10.70 -16.49 18.24
C GLN A 201 9.82 -16.04 19.40
N ILE A 202 8.51 -16.00 19.19
CA ILE A 202 7.52 -15.60 20.19
C ILE A 202 7.57 -16.53 21.40
N MET A 203 7.63 -17.85 21.18
CA MET A 203 7.76 -18.81 22.27
C MET A 203 8.98 -18.55 23.15
N ALA A 204 10.13 -18.21 22.55
CA ALA A 204 11.34 -17.88 23.30
C ALA A 204 11.21 -16.57 24.07
N LEU A 205 10.66 -15.52 23.45
CA LEU A 205 10.48 -14.20 24.06
C LEU A 205 9.44 -14.23 25.20
N SER A 206 8.32 -14.92 25.04
CA SER A 206 7.32 -15.10 26.10
C SER A 206 7.91 -15.74 27.35
N GLN A 207 8.84 -16.69 27.21
CA GLN A 207 9.54 -17.28 28.37
C GLN A 207 10.45 -16.27 29.08
N LEU A 208 11.16 -15.43 28.33
CA LEU A 208 12.01 -14.38 28.89
C LEU A 208 11.18 -13.32 29.64
N TYR A 209 10.09 -12.85 29.03
CA TYR A 209 9.17 -11.88 29.62
C TYR A 209 8.48 -12.43 30.87
N THR A 210 8.07 -13.69 30.85
CA THR A 210 7.53 -14.37 32.06
C THR A 210 8.55 -14.38 33.20
N ARG A 211 9.83 -14.64 32.91
CA ARG A 211 10.88 -14.59 33.94
C ARG A 211 11.12 -13.17 34.47
N LYS A 212 11.00 -12.14 33.63
CA LYS A 212 11.09 -10.73 34.06
C LYS A 212 9.97 -10.39 35.05
N ILE A 213 8.73 -10.79 34.75
CA ILE A 213 7.57 -10.63 35.65
C ILE A 213 7.83 -11.33 36.99
N GLN A 214 8.26 -12.60 36.98
CA GLN A 214 8.58 -13.36 38.20
C GLN A 214 9.71 -12.72 39.01
N GLY A 215 10.75 -12.23 38.35
CA GLY A 215 11.87 -11.53 38.99
C GLY A 215 11.43 -10.25 39.69
N ALA A 216 10.57 -9.45 39.06
CA ALA A 216 10.02 -8.23 39.66
C ALA A 216 9.21 -8.54 40.92
N ASN A 217 8.35 -9.56 40.87
CA ASN A 217 7.50 -9.97 42.00
C ASN A 217 8.30 -10.52 43.19
N ASN A 218 9.45 -11.15 42.96
CA ASN A 218 10.31 -11.68 44.01
C ASN A 218 11.20 -10.61 44.67
N SER A 219 11.25 -9.40 44.12
CA SER A 219 12.06 -8.28 44.63
C SER A 219 11.27 -7.28 45.49
N GLN A 220 9.95 -7.46 45.60
CA GLN A 220 9.05 -6.73 46.50
C GLN A 220 8.85 -7.49 47.81
#